data_AF-A0A1G7L307-F1
#
_entry.id   AF-A0A1G7L307-F1
#
_cell.length_a   1.000
_cell.length_b   1.000
_cell.length_c   1.000
_cell.angle_alpha   90.00
_cell.angle_beta   90.00
_cell.angle_gamma   90.00
#
_symmetry.space_group_name_H-M   'P 1'
#
loop_
_entity.id
_entity.type
_entity.pdbx_description
1 polymer ?
#
loop_
_entity_poly.entity_id
_entity_poly.type
_entity_poly.pdbx_seq_one_letter_code
_entity_poly.pdbx_strand_id
1 'polypeptide(L)'
;MQGEELLKISYKGKDYTLKELVEDNNQFSKLILIPDRLNKHYSSLLVSSSMDFGYIIALDKFKHLYSLLATARFALTQAHQKLHKSPVTWSSGYLGQLWIRSQFLKNSVLWYNSCDDYFLQIIWFAFDFTDPNKLTTQAKYKRVLKDCRWESLLKALEPKKYENEVINLLNEIDKFHNDDTVKQVKSIANSLKHHADIYIQDLETQPDYLITSYQGFTSAATANKGLDIDESAILLQDMHKKVVEFASFLHVYIDFDKAFEPDEAGVINLAQRKDKATYKKFYINEY
;
A
#
# COMPACT_ATOMS: atom_id res chain seq x y z
N MET A 1 -26.04 -17.84 -39.05
CA MET A 1 -25.40 -17.04 -37.99
C MET A 1 -26.40 -16.01 -37.48
N GLN A 2 -27.32 -16.45 -36.62
CA GLN A 2 -28.31 -15.62 -35.93
C GLN A 2 -28.36 -16.25 -34.53
N GLY A 3 -27.89 -15.53 -33.51
CA GLY A 3 -27.75 -16.11 -32.17
C GLY A 3 -26.89 -15.32 -31.17
N GLU A 4 -26.25 -14.22 -31.56
CA GLU A 4 -25.64 -13.28 -30.61
C GLU A 4 -26.59 -12.10 -30.36
N GLU A 5 -27.78 -12.36 -29.83
CA GLU A 5 -28.46 -11.33 -29.03
C GLU A 5 -27.67 -11.20 -27.73
N LEU A 6 -26.64 -10.34 -27.82
CA LEU A 6 -25.67 -10.03 -26.79
C LEU A 6 -26.38 -9.64 -25.50
N LEU A 7 -26.12 -10.41 -24.44
CA LEU A 7 -26.55 -10.14 -23.08
C LEU A 7 -26.26 -8.67 -22.71
N LYS A 8 -27.32 -7.88 -22.48
CA LYS A 8 -27.23 -6.49 -22.01
C LYS A 8 -27.22 -6.44 -20.49
N ILE A 9 -26.24 -5.73 -19.94
CA ILE A 9 -26.05 -5.57 -18.50
C ILE A 9 -26.21 -4.09 -18.18
N SER A 10 -27.25 -3.74 -17.41
CA SER A 10 -27.46 -2.36 -16.97
C SER A 10 -26.82 -2.15 -15.60
N TYR A 11 -25.99 -1.11 -15.47
CA TYR A 11 -25.33 -0.72 -14.23
C TYR A 11 -25.36 0.80 -14.07
N LYS A 12 -25.93 1.29 -12.96
CA LYS A 12 -26.10 2.72 -12.66
C LYS A 12 -26.65 3.53 -13.85
N GLY A 13 -27.68 3.00 -14.52
CA GLY A 13 -28.36 3.65 -15.65
C GLY A 13 -27.59 3.62 -16.97
N LYS A 14 -26.44 2.93 -17.04
CA LYS A 14 -25.70 2.70 -18.28
C LYS A 14 -25.73 1.23 -18.66
N ASP A 15 -26.07 0.97 -19.92
CA ASP A 15 -26.05 -0.37 -20.49
C ASP A 15 -24.67 -0.72 -21.03
N TYR A 16 -24.27 -1.96 -20.79
CA TYR A 16 -23.00 -2.53 -21.24
C TYR A 16 -23.23 -3.89 -21.88
N THR A 17 -22.44 -4.19 -22.90
CA THR A 17 -22.13 -5.56 -23.31
C THR A 17 -21.07 -6.17 -22.39
N LEU A 18 -20.99 -7.49 -22.34
CA LEU A 18 -19.92 -8.17 -21.60
C LEU A 18 -18.52 -7.73 -22.06
N LYS A 19 -18.34 -7.50 -23.36
CA LYS A 19 -17.07 -7.04 -23.95
C LYS A 19 -16.68 -5.65 -23.42
N GLU A 20 -17.64 -4.73 -23.31
CA GLU A 20 -17.39 -3.39 -22.78
C GLU A 20 -17.01 -3.42 -21.30
N LEU A 21 -17.62 -4.29 -20.49
CA LEU A 21 -17.23 -4.45 -19.08
C LEU A 21 -15.82 -5.01 -18.92
N VAL A 22 -15.45 -6.00 -19.75
CA VAL A 22 -14.10 -6.56 -19.75
C VAL A 22 -13.09 -5.49 -20.16
N GLU A 23 -13.39 -4.72 -21.20
CA GLU A 23 -12.49 -3.66 -21.68
C GLU A 23 -12.34 -2.53 -20.65
N ASP A 24 -13.45 -2.09 -20.05
CA ASP A 24 -13.46 -1.10 -18.96
C ASP A 24 -12.55 -1.52 -17.80
N ASN A 25 -12.66 -2.79 -17.37
CA ASN A 25 -11.80 -3.31 -16.31
C ASN A 25 -10.33 -3.43 -16.75
N ASN A 26 -10.07 -3.85 -17.99
CA ASN A 26 -8.70 -3.93 -18.52
C ASN A 26 -8.04 -2.55 -18.60
N GLN A 27 -8.79 -1.51 -18.99
CA GLN A 27 -8.30 -0.14 -19.03
C GLN A 27 -7.99 0.35 -17.61
N PHE A 28 -8.88 0.09 -16.66
CA PHE A 28 -8.62 0.40 -15.26
C PHE A 28 -7.36 -0.29 -14.72
N SER A 29 -7.18 -1.60 -14.99
CA SER A 29 -5.99 -2.35 -14.55
C SER A 29 -4.66 -1.86 -15.13
N LYS A 30 -4.68 -1.22 -16.31
CA LYS A 30 -3.49 -0.60 -16.93
C LYS A 30 -3.08 0.68 -16.21
N LEU A 31 -4.03 1.42 -15.64
CA LEU A 31 -3.76 2.67 -14.90
C LEU A 31 -3.09 2.43 -13.54
N ILE A 32 -3.17 1.20 -13.02
CA ILE A 32 -2.60 0.81 -11.73
C ILE A 32 -1.47 -0.21 -11.90
N LEU A 33 -0.67 -0.11 -12.96
CA LEU A 33 0.52 -0.95 -13.12
C LEU A 33 1.58 -0.62 -12.06
N ILE A 34 2.37 -1.64 -11.70
CA ILE A 34 3.53 -1.48 -10.82
C ILE A 34 4.76 -1.53 -11.73
N PRO A 35 5.66 -0.53 -11.70
CA PRO A 35 6.86 -0.54 -12.51
C PRO A 35 7.77 -1.74 -12.20
N ASP A 36 8.28 -2.40 -13.24
CA ASP A 36 9.15 -3.58 -13.13
C ASP A 36 10.40 -3.33 -12.28
N ARG A 37 10.91 -2.09 -12.28
CA ARG A 37 12.06 -1.68 -11.44
C ARG A 37 11.82 -1.87 -9.94
N LEU A 38 10.56 -1.91 -9.47
CA LEU A 38 10.23 -2.18 -8.08
C LEU A 38 10.23 -3.69 -7.77
N ASN A 39 10.18 -4.54 -8.80
CA ASN A 39 10.21 -5.99 -8.67
C ASN A 39 11.65 -6.52 -8.65
N LYS A 40 12.41 -6.19 -7.59
CA LYS A 40 13.78 -6.69 -7.45
C LYS A 40 13.84 -7.97 -6.63
N HIS A 41 14.25 -9.06 -7.29
CA HIS A 41 14.48 -10.36 -6.66
C HIS A 41 15.96 -10.57 -6.32
N TYR A 42 16.48 -9.95 -5.27
CA TYR A 42 17.76 -10.41 -4.69
C TYR A 42 17.51 -11.68 -3.88
N SER A 43 18.22 -12.78 -4.11
CA SER A 43 18.13 -13.93 -3.20
C SER A 43 18.67 -13.53 -1.83
N SER A 44 17.87 -13.64 -0.77
CA SER A 44 18.31 -13.35 0.62
C SER A 44 19.47 -14.27 1.06
N LEU A 45 19.57 -15.47 0.48
CA LEU A 45 20.66 -16.41 0.72
C LEU A 45 21.99 -15.98 0.06
N LEU A 46 21.96 -15.27 -1.07
CA LEU A 46 23.17 -14.76 -1.72
C LEU A 46 23.77 -13.56 -0.98
N VAL A 47 22.98 -12.95 -0.10
CA VAL A 47 23.23 -11.68 0.58
C VAL A 47 23.72 -11.89 2.02
N SER A 48 23.41 -13.02 2.65
CA SER A 48 23.55 -13.20 4.11
C SER A 48 24.98 -13.40 4.63
N SER A 49 25.96 -13.71 3.79
CA SER A 49 27.32 -14.06 4.24
C SER A 49 28.30 -12.89 4.32
N SER A 50 27.95 -11.70 3.81
CA SER A 50 28.89 -10.56 3.71
C SER A 50 28.24 -9.17 3.84
N MET A 51 26.92 -9.06 4.07
CA MET A 51 26.21 -7.78 4.01
C MET A 51 25.88 -7.12 5.36
N ASP A 52 25.64 -5.81 5.27
CA ASP A 52 25.07 -4.98 6.30
C ASP A 52 23.62 -5.39 6.61
N PHE A 53 23.40 -6.02 7.78
CA PHE A 53 22.10 -6.58 8.18
C PHE A 53 20.94 -5.59 8.07
N GLY A 54 21.17 -4.29 8.33
CA GLY A 54 20.12 -3.26 8.16
C GLY A 54 19.64 -3.17 6.71
N TYR A 55 20.57 -3.13 5.76
CA TYR A 55 20.27 -3.16 4.33
C TYR A 55 19.58 -4.45 3.88
N ILE A 56 19.97 -5.60 4.42
CA ILE A 56 19.31 -6.88 4.13
C ILE A 56 17.84 -6.83 4.56
N ILE A 57 17.58 -6.34 5.76
CA ILE A 57 16.21 -6.21 6.28
C ILE A 57 15.43 -5.20 5.44
N ALA A 58 16.02 -4.06 5.09
CA ALA A 58 15.39 -3.07 4.23
C ALA A 58 15.02 -3.63 2.84
N LEU A 59 15.92 -4.39 2.22
CA LEU A 59 15.67 -5.11 0.96
C LEU A 59 14.52 -6.11 1.09
N ASP A 60 14.51 -6.90 2.17
CA ASP A 60 13.43 -7.84 2.45
C ASP A 60 12.07 -7.13 2.65
N LYS A 61 12.09 -5.99 3.34
CA LYS A 61 10.90 -5.13 3.48
C LYS A 61 10.44 -4.52 2.18
N PHE A 62 11.36 -4.18 1.28
CA PHE A 62 11.01 -3.69 -0.05
C PHE A 62 10.30 -4.76 -0.89
N LYS A 63 10.73 -6.03 -0.79
CA LYS A 63 10.02 -7.16 -1.43
C LYS A 63 8.63 -7.37 -0.84
N HIS A 64 8.51 -7.29 0.47
CA HIS A 64 7.21 -7.40 1.14
C HIS A 64 6.28 -6.25 0.73
N LEU A 65 6.80 -5.02 0.61
CA LEU A 65 6.07 -3.88 0.07
C LEU A 65 5.60 -4.15 -1.37
N TYR A 66 6.46 -4.66 -2.25
CA TYR A 66 6.07 -5.01 -3.62
C TYR A 66 4.93 -6.05 -3.66
N SER A 67 5.04 -7.11 -2.85
CA SER A 67 3.99 -8.13 -2.73
C SER A 67 2.67 -7.55 -2.21
N LEU A 68 2.74 -6.67 -1.20
CA LEU A 68 1.58 -5.99 -0.65
C LEU A 68 0.93 -5.06 -1.69
N LEU A 69 1.72 -4.29 -2.43
CA LEU A 69 1.28 -3.45 -3.54
C LEU A 69 0.58 -4.27 -4.64
N ALA A 70 1.17 -5.39 -5.05
CA ALA A 70 0.58 -6.29 -6.03
C ALA A 70 -0.78 -6.84 -5.54
N THR A 71 -0.86 -7.17 -4.25
CA THR A 71 -2.08 -7.66 -3.61
C THR A 71 -3.15 -6.57 -3.50
N ALA A 72 -2.77 -5.34 -3.13
CA ALA A 72 -3.63 -4.15 -3.11
C ALA A 72 -4.22 -3.83 -4.49
N ARG A 73 -3.37 -3.87 -5.53
CA ARG A 73 -3.74 -3.68 -6.93
C ARG A 73 -4.70 -4.75 -7.42
N PHE A 74 -4.44 -6.01 -7.09
CA PHE A 74 -5.33 -7.12 -7.43
C PHE A 74 -6.71 -6.91 -6.82
N ALA A 75 -6.80 -6.66 -5.51
CA ALA A 75 -8.08 -6.36 -4.88
C ALA A 75 -8.76 -5.13 -5.49
N LEU A 76 -8.04 -4.06 -5.78
CA LEU A 76 -8.62 -2.88 -6.42
C LEU A 76 -9.23 -3.21 -7.79
N THR A 77 -8.53 -4.00 -8.60
CA THR A 77 -9.03 -4.49 -9.89
C THR A 77 -10.31 -5.31 -9.70
N GLN A 78 -10.32 -6.20 -8.70
CA GLN A 78 -11.51 -6.99 -8.41
C GLN A 78 -12.66 -6.13 -7.87
N ALA A 79 -12.41 -5.10 -7.07
CA ALA A 79 -13.43 -4.18 -6.60
C ALA A 79 -14.08 -3.39 -7.76
N HIS A 80 -13.26 -3.02 -8.75
CA HIS A 80 -13.72 -2.32 -9.96
C HIS A 80 -14.53 -3.24 -10.90
N GLN A 81 -14.20 -4.54 -10.95
CA GLN A 81 -14.91 -5.50 -11.78
C GLN A 81 -16.39 -5.60 -11.39
N LYS A 82 -17.28 -5.17 -12.30
CA LYS A 82 -18.73 -5.09 -12.04
C LYS A 82 -19.42 -6.45 -11.93
N LEU A 83 -18.89 -7.47 -12.60
CA LEU A 83 -19.45 -8.82 -12.62
C LEU A 83 -18.38 -9.88 -12.37
N HIS A 84 -18.51 -10.60 -11.27
CA HIS A 84 -17.67 -11.75 -10.91
C HIS A 84 -18.34 -13.07 -11.25
N LYS A 85 -17.53 -14.02 -11.74
CA LYS A 85 -17.89 -15.44 -11.72
C LYS A 85 -17.74 -15.94 -10.27
N SER A 86 -18.86 -16.12 -9.57
CA SER A 86 -18.88 -16.43 -8.14
C SER A 86 -19.85 -17.58 -7.83
N PRO A 87 -19.55 -18.41 -6.82
CA PRO A 87 -20.49 -19.41 -6.32
C PRO A 87 -21.66 -18.81 -5.52
N VAL A 88 -21.65 -17.51 -5.23
CA VAL A 88 -22.77 -16.83 -4.54
C VAL A 88 -24.04 -16.99 -5.39
N THR A 89 -25.10 -17.52 -4.77
CA THR A 89 -26.34 -17.85 -5.47
C THR A 89 -26.97 -16.61 -6.09
N TRP A 90 -27.28 -16.69 -7.39
CA TRP A 90 -27.98 -15.65 -8.16
C TRP A 90 -29.34 -15.23 -7.57
N SER A 91 -29.88 -15.96 -6.59
CA SER A 91 -31.05 -15.55 -5.80
C SER A 91 -30.83 -14.23 -5.04
N SER A 92 -29.58 -13.85 -4.77
CA SER A 92 -29.19 -12.53 -4.25
C SER A 92 -28.75 -11.55 -5.35
N GLY A 93 -28.75 -11.98 -6.61
CA GLY A 93 -28.56 -11.19 -7.82
C GLY A 93 -27.44 -10.15 -7.74
N TYR A 94 -27.82 -8.89 -7.93
CA TYR A 94 -26.97 -7.71 -7.89
C TYR A 94 -26.30 -7.47 -6.52
N LEU A 95 -26.99 -7.77 -5.42
CA LEU A 95 -26.46 -7.58 -4.06
C LEU A 95 -25.27 -8.50 -3.79
N GLY A 96 -25.31 -9.74 -4.30
CA GLY A 96 -24.17 -10.66 -4.20
C GLY A 96 -22.92 -10.12 -4.91
N GLN A 97 -23.08 -9.49 -6.08
CA GLN A 97 -21.98 -8.87 -6.82
C GLN A 97 -21.44 -7.64 -6.09
N LEU A 98 -22.32 -6.76 -5.60
CA LEU A 98 -21.92 -5.61 -4.77
C LEU A 98 -21.18 -6.04 -3.50
N TRP A 99 -21.66 -7.08 -2.82
CA TRP A 99 -21.02 -7.60 -1.62
C TRP A 99 -19.60 -8.08 -1.93
N ILE A 100 -19.38 -8.86 -2.99
CA ILE A 100 -18.04 -9.32 -3.40
C ILE A 100 -17.12 -8.13 -3.69
N ARG A 101 -17.58 -7.18 -4.51
CA ARG A 101 -16.82 -5.98 -4.84
C ARG A 101 -16.45 -5.19 -3.58
N SER A 102 -17.35 -5.10 -2.61
CA SER A 102 -17.09 -4.43 -1.34
C SER A 102 -16.01 -5.11 -0.50
N GLN A 103 -15.93 -6.45 -0.50
CA GLN A 103 -14.89 -7.17 0.23
C GLN A 103 -13.51 -6.88 -0.38
N PHE A 104 -13.43 -6.89 -1.71
CA PHE A 104 -12.21 -6.52 -2.42
C PHE A 104 -11.83 -5.05 -2.18
N LEU A 105 -12.80 -4.13 -2.18
CA LEU A 105 -12.56 -2.72 -1.90
C LEU A 105 -11.97 -2.53 -0.49
N LYS A 106 -12.61 -3.11 0.53
CA LYS A 106 -12.14 -3.06 1.93
C LYS A 106 -10.71 -3.59 2.05
N ASN A 107 -10.41 -4.72 1.42
CA ASN A 107 -9.06 -5.28 1.43
C ASN A 107 -8.04 -4.36 0.75
N SER A 108 -8.39 -3.78 -0.40
CA SER A 108 -7.53 -2.84 -1.11
C SER A 108 -7.19 -1.62 -0.26
N VAL A 109 -8.19 -1.01 0.40
CA VAL A 109 -7.98 0.10 1.36
C VAL A 109 -6.98 -0.29 2.44
N LEU A 110 -7.19 -1.45 3.09
CA LEU A 110 -6.35 -1.91 4.18
C LEU A 110 -4.91 -2.16 3.73
N TRP A 111 -4.71 -2.76 2.56
CA TRP A 111 -3.39 -3.07 2.03
C TRP A 111 -2.63 -1.83 1.57
N TYR A 112 -3.28 -0.85 0.92
CA TYR A 112 -2.63 0.44 0.63
C TYR A 112 -2.26 1.18 1.91
N ASN A 113 -3.15 1.21 2.91
CA ASN A 113 -2.84 1.82 4.20
C ASN A 113 -1.64 1.14 4.89
N SER A 114 -1.51 -0.19 4.77
CA SER A 114 -0.37 -0.93 5.34
C SER A 114 0.95 -0.67 4.65
N CYS A 115 0.98 -0.08 3.44
CA CYS A 115 2.24 0.28 2.77
C CYS A 115 3.03 1.35 3.56
N ASP A 116 2.35 2.24 4.29
CA ASP A 116 2.96 3.28 5.14
C ASP A 116 3.94 2.68 6.17
N ASP A 117 3.50 1.61 6.85
CA ASP A 117 4.32 0.89 7.82
C ASP A 117 5.59 0.30 7.17
N TYR A 118 5.49 -0.20 5.94
CA TYR A 118 6.63 -0.73 5.20
C TYR A 118 7.60 0.37 4.80
N PHE A 119 7.14 1.55 4.38
CA PHE A 119 8.01 2.67 4.07
C PHE A 119 8.86 3.08 5.27
N LEU A 120 8.22 3.23 6.43
CA LEU A 120 8.92 3.56 7.67
C LEU A 120 9.94 2.48 8.03
N GLN A 121 9.58 1.20 7.93
CA GLN A 121 10.50 0.08 8.20
C GLN A 121 11.68 0.08 7.23
N ILE A 122 11.45 0.29 5.94
CA ILE A 122 12.52 0.35 4.92
C ILE A 122 13.52 1.44 5.27
N ILE A 123 13.05 2.67 5.55
CA ILE A 123 13.91 3.79 5.90
C ILE A 123 14.67 3.52 7.20
N TRP A 124 13.97 2.99 8.22
CA TRP A 124 14.53 2.69 9.53
C TRP A 124 15.72 1.73 9.45
N PHE A 125 15.59 0.66 8.67
CA PHE A 125 16.66 -0.33 8.54
C PHE A 125 17.73 0.07 7.52
N ALA A 126 17.38 0.81 6.46
CA ALA A 126 18.37 1.26 5.47
C ALA A 126 19.44 2.17 6.11
N PHE A 127 19.05 3.07 7.00
CA PHE A 127 19.96 4.06 7.59
C PHE A 127 20.35 3.79 9.05
N ASP A 128 20.26 2.52 9.49
CA ASP A 128 20.73 2.04 10.80
C ASP A 128 20.19 2.82 12.00
N PHE A 129 18.89 3.14 12.00
CA PHE A 129 18.19 3.76 13.16
C PHE A 129 18.17 2.84 14.39
N THR A 130 18.55 1.59 14.22
CA THR A 130 18.78 0.62 15.28
C THR A 130 20.03 -0.18 14.94
N ASP A 131 20.69 -0.75 15.96
CA ASP A 131 21.80 -1.68 15.77
C ASP A 131 21.30 -3.00 15.17
N PRO A 132 21.60 -3.29 13.90
CA PRO A 132 21.14 -4.52 13.27
C PRO A 132 21.74 -5.76 13.94
N ASN A 133 22.94 -5.66 14.52
CA ASN A 133 23.61 -6.77 15.20
C ASN A 133 22.88 -7.18 16.49
N LYS A 134 22.05 -6.30 17.05
CA LYS A 134 21.22 -6.62 18.22
C LYS A 134 19.96 -7.40 17.86
N LEU A 135 19.63 -7.55 16.58
CA LEU A 135 18.40 -8.21 16.10
C LEU A 135 18.54 -9.74 16.01
N THR A 136 19.15 -10.35 17.04
CA THR A 136 19.47 -11.79 17.04
C THR A 136 18.27 -12.71 17.27
N THR A 137 17.10 -12.17 17.64
CA THR A 137 15.90 -12.96 17.90
C THR A 137 14.66 -12.31 17.32
N GLN A 138 13.64 -13.12 16.98
CA GLN A 138 12.36 -12.64 16.48
C GLN A 138 11.68 -11.66 17.46
N ALA A 139 11.82 -11.88 18.78
CA ALA A 139 11.22 -11.01 19.79
C ALA A 139 11.86 -9.60 19.80
N LYS A 140 13.19 -9.52 19.67
CA LYS A 140 13.90 -8.23 19.57
C LYS A 140 13.54 -7.51 18.26
N TYR A 141 13.50 -8.25 17.17
CA TYR A 141 13.06 -7.73 15.88
C TYR A 141 11.64 -7.14 15.93
N LYS A 142 10.67 -7.89 16.47
CA LYS A 142 9.28 -7.40 16.66
C LYS A 142 9.20 -6.18 17.55
N ARG A 143 10.09 -6.03 18.54
CA ARG A 143 10.14 -4.83 19.39
C ARG A 143 10.56 -3.61 18.58
N VAL A 144 11.63 -3.72 17.79
CA VAL A 144 12.10 -2.64 16.90
C VAL A 144 11.04 -2.24 15.88
N LEU A 145 10.28 -3.19 15.33
CA LEU A 145 9.18 -2.86 14.42
C LEU A 145 8.12 -1.96 15.07
N LYS A 146 7.92 -2.02 16.39
CA LYS A 146 6.99 -1.11 17.09
C LYS A 146 7.53 0.32 17.19
N ASP A 147 8.85 0.48 17.11
CA ASP A 147 9.53 1.77 17.18
C ASP A 147 9.62 2.44 15.80
N CYS A 148 9.39 1.70 14.71
CA CYS A 148 9.33 2.17 13.33
C CYS A 148 8.07 3.04 13.08
N ARG A 149 8.01 4.20 13.73
CA ARG A 149 6.92 5.18 13.64
C ARG A 149 7.46 6.50 13.13
N TRP A 150 6.56 7.32 12.59
CA TRP A 150 6.91 8.63 12.07
C TRP A 150 7.57 9.52 13.13
N GLU A 151 7.02 9.56 14.35
CA GLU A 151 7.53 10.38 15.44
C GLU A 151 8.94 9.94 15.88
N SER A 152 9.18 8.63 15.91
CA SER A 152 10.49 8.05 16.23
C SER A 152 11.52 8.41 15.16
N LEU A 153 11.11 8.38 13.89
CA LEU A 153 11.97 8.67 12.74
C LEU A 153 12.36 10.16 12.73
N LEU A 154 11.40 11.06 12.93
CA LEU A 154 11.67 12.50 13.07
C LEU A 154 12.65 12.78 14.21
N LYS A 155 12.41 12.19 15.38
CA LYS A 155 13.29 12.37 16.55
C LYS A 155 14.72 11.92 16.28
N ALA A 156 14.90 10.82 15.55
CA ALA A 156 16.22 10.30 15.22
C ALA A 156 16.92 11.09 14.10
N LEU A 157 16.17 11.73 13.20
CA LEU A 157 16.71 12.59 12.14
C LEU A 157 17.01 14.03 12.61
N GLU A 158 16.44 14.47 13.73
CA GLU A 158 16.59 15.83 14.26
C GLU A 158 18.06 16.33 14.31
N PRO A 159 19.07 15.54 14.76
CA PRO A 159 20.46 15.99 14.79
C PRO A 159 21.05 16.28 13.39
N LYS A 160 20.46 15.70 12.34
CA LYS A 160 20.92 15.76 10.95
C LYS A 160 19.94 16.49 10.03
N LYS A 161 18.92 17.16 10.58
CA LYS A 161 17.81 17.75 9.82
C LYS A 161 18.21 18.81 8.78
N TYR A 162 19.43 19.35 8.88
CA TYR A 162 19.98 20.33 7.95
C TYR A 162 20.90 19.71 6.88
N GLU A 163 21.14 18.40 6.91
CA GLU A 163 21.88 17.69 5.86
C GLU A 163 20.99 17.57 4.61
N ASN A 164 21.50 17.95 3.44
CA ASN A 164 20.73 17.97 2.18
C ASN A 164 20.02 16.65 1.88
N GLU A 165 20.68 15.52 2.13
CA GLU A 165 20.08 14.20 1.91
C GLU A 165 18.91 13.94 2.86
N VAL A 166 19.03 14.34 4.13
CA VAL A 166 17.96 14.22 5.13
C VAL A 166 16.80 15.14 4.79
N ILE A 167 17.06 16.39 4.38
CA ILE A 167 16.04 17.34 3.94
C ILE A 167 15.23 16.75 2.78
N ASN A 168 15.90 16.19 1.77
CA ASN A 168 15.24 15.59 0.61
C ASN A 168 14.32 14.42 1.03
N LEU A 169 14.80 13.54 1.91
CA LEU A 169 14.01 12.43 2.44
C LEU A 169 12.79 12.93 3.23
N LEU A 170 12.96 13.89 4.14
CA LEU A 170 11.88 14.46 4.94
C LEU A 170 10.83 15.12 4.06
N ASN A 171 11.24 15.89 3.04
CA ASN A 171 10.32 16.54 2.12
C ASN A 171 9.45 15.54 1.35
N GLU A 172 10.02 14.44 0.85
CA GLU A 172 9.23 13.43 0.13
C GLU A 172 8.33 12.61 1.08
N ILE A 173 8.74 12.37 2.33
CA ILE A 173 7.85 11.76 3.33
C ILE A 173 6.69 12.71 3.66
N ASP A 174 6.97 13.99 3.93
CA ASP A 174 5.97 14.99 4.25
C ASP A 174 4.98 15.17 3.09
N LYS A 175 5.47 15.20 1.86
CA LYS A 175 4.64 15.25 0.65
C LYS A 175 3.71 14.05 0.56
N PHE A 176 4.19 12.84 0.84
CA PHE A 176 3.37 11.64 0.83
C PHE A 176 2.34 11.64 1.97
N HIS A 177 2.74 11.93 3.21
CA HIS A 177 1.85 11.93 4.38
C HIS A 177 0.83 13.08 4.36
N ASN A 178 1.17 14.21 3.72
CA ASN A 178 0.28 15.35 3.63
C ASN A 178 -0.67 15.34 2.44
N ASP A 179 -0.50 14.42 1.49
CA ASP A 179 -1.40 14.28 0.35
C ASP A 179 -2.83 13.94 0.81
N ASP A 180 -3.81 14.66 0.25
CA ASP A 180 -5.21 14.53 0.65
C ASP A 180 -5.75 13.13 0.36
N THR A 181 -5.31 12.48 -0.72
CA THR A 181 -5.72 11.11 -1.07
C THR A 181 -5.22 10.13 -0.01
N VAL A 182 -3.96 10.27 0.41
CA VAL A 182 -3.34 9.42 1.43
C VAL A 182 -4.07 9.60 2.77
N LYS A 183 -4.35 10.84 3.17
CA LYS A 183 -5.12 11.14 4.39
C LYS A 183 -6.52 10.56 4.36
N GLN A 184 -7.23 10.69 3.24
CA GLN A 184 -8.59 10.16 3.07
C GLN A 184 -8.60 8.63 3.16
N VAL A 185 -7.71 7.93 2.44
CA VAL A 185 -7.62 6.47 2.50
C VAL A 185 -7.24 5.99 3.91
N LYS A 186 -6.33 6.68 4.60
CA LYS A 186 -5.95 6.38 5.98
C LYS A 186 -7.13 6.54 6.95
N SER A 187 -7.93 7.59 6.78
CA SER A 187 -9.18 7.77 7.53
C SER A 187 -10.15 6.60 7.30
N ILE A 188 -10.39 6.21 6.04
CA ILE A 188 -11.25 5.07 5.70
C ILE A 188 -10.72 3.78 6.32
N ALA A 189 -9.41 3.52 6.21
CA ALA A 189 -8.79 2.32 6.77
C ALA A 189 -8.92 2.25 8.29
N ASN A 190 -8.76 3.38 8.99
CA ASN A 190 -8.91 3.45 10.44
C ASN A 190 -10.36 3.18 10.86
N SER A 191 -11.33 3.76 10.14
CA SER A 191 -12.76 3.47 10.32
C SER A 191 -13.07 1.98 10.14
N LEU A 192 -12.54 1.34 9.08
CA LEU A 192 -12.70 -0.10 8.85
C LEU A 192 -12.08 -0.97 9.96
N LYS A 193 -10.95 -0.54 10.55
CA LYS A 193 -10.22 -1.32 11.59
C LYS A 193 -10.82 -1.17 12.99
N HIS A 194 -11.30 0.03 13.34
CA HIS A 194 -11.53 0.39 14.74
C HIS A 194 -12.98 0.76 15.04
N HIS A 195 -13.72 1.31 14.08
CA HIS A 195 -15.00 1.94 14.34
C HIS A 195 -16.17 1.17 13.72
N ALA A 196 -15.92 0.38 12.67
CA ALA A 196 -16.97 -0.30 11.89
C ALA A 196 -18.10 0.66 11.46
N ASP A 197 -17.76 1.95 11.32
CA ASP A 197 -18.67 3.07 11.08
C ASP A 197 -18.79 3.42 9.60
N ILE A 198 -18.51 2.45 8.73
CA ILE A 198 -18.58 2.58 7.29
C ILE A 198 -19.52 1.53 6.73
N TYR A 199 -20.47 1.98 5.91
CA TYR A 199 -21.34 1.12 5.13
C TYR A 199 -21.07 1.29 3.64
N ILE A 200 -21.44 0.28 2.85
CA ILE A 200 -21.34 0.33 1.40
C ILE A 200 -22.68 0.80 0.83
N GLN A 201 -22.65 1.90 0.07
CA GLN A 201 -23.83 2.40 -0.62
C GLN A 201 -24.42 1.31 -1.52
N ASP A 202 -25.74 1.29 -1.66
CA ASP A 202 -26.51 0.27 -2.41
C ASP A 202 -26.49 -1.17 -1.86
N LEU A 203 -25.68 -1.46 -0.83
CA LEU A 203 -25.65 -2.77 -0.16
C LEU A 203 -26.34 -2.75 1.20
N GLU A 204 -26.21 -1.65 1.93
CA GLU A 204 -26.73 -1.48 3.28
C GLU A 204 -27.76 -0.35 3.31
N THR A 205 -28.95 -0.61 3.86
CA THR A 205 -29.99 0.41 4.03
C THR A 205 -29.73 1.23 5.28
N GLN A 206 -29.60 2.55 5.13
CA GLN A 206 -29.66 3.46 6.26
C GLN A 206 -31.13 3.72 6.64
N PRO A 207 -31.44 3.92 7.93
CA PRO A 207 -32.75 4.40 8.33
C PRO A 207 -32.98 5.81 7.79
N ASP A 208 -34.09 6.05 7.08
CA ASP A 208 -34.47 7.38 6.57
C ASP A 208 -34.99 8.34 7.67
N TYR A 209 -34.82 7.96 8.93
CA TYR A 209 -35.37 8.66 10.08
C TYR A 209 -34.33 8.76 11.19
N LEU A 210 -34.32 9.92 11.86
CA LEU A 210 -33.45 10.20 12.99
C LEU A 210 -34.24 10.00 14.29
N ILE A 211 -33.89 8.98 15.05
CA ILE A 211 -34.41 8.74 16.40
C ILE A 211 -33.59 9.56 17.39
N THR A 212 -34.26 10.33 18.24
CA THR A 212 -33.67 10.97 19.42
C THR A 212 -34.28 10.36 20.67
N SER A 213 -33.46 9.81 21.56
CA SER A 213 -33.91 9.27 22.84
C SER A 213 -34.27 10.41 23.82
N TYR A 214 -35.04 10.10 24.84
CA TYR A 214 -35.38 11.05 25.91
C TYR A 214 -34.13 11.59 26.64
N GLN A 215 -33.00 10.87 26.59
CA GLN A 215 -31.72 11.25 27.19
C GLN A 215 -30.85 12.10 26.24
N GLY A 216 -31.37 12.48 25.06
CA GLY A 216 -30.65 13.30 24.08
C GLY A 216 -29.71 12.54 23.15
N PHE A 217 -29.65 11.20 23.23
CA PHE A 217 -28.91 10.40 22.25
C PHE A 217 -29.61 10.46 20.90
N THR A 218 -28.86 10.76 19.83
CA THR A 218 -29.39 10.73 18.46
C THR A 218 -28.81 9.54 17.71
N SER A 219 -29.64 8.84 16.94
CA SER A 219 -29.18 7.78 16.01
C SER A 219 -28.14 8.27 14.99
N ALA A 220 -28.07 9.58 14.74
CA ALA A 220 -26.99 10.19 13.97
C ALA A 220 -25.61 10.05 14.61
N ALA A 221 -25.52 9.89 15.94
CA ALA A 221 -24.26 9.63 16.64
C ALA A 221 -23.63 8.28 16.26
N THR A 222 -24.41 7.36 15.68
CA THR A 222 -23.96 6.09 15.11
C THR A 222 -24.14 6.05 13.59
N ALA A 223 -24.37 7.20 12.95
CA ALA A 223 -24.52 7.23 11.51
C ALA A 223 -23.19 6.88 10.85
N ASN A 224 -23.23 5.83 10.04
CA ASN A 224 -22.05 5.36 9.32
C ASN A 224 -21.80 6.25 8.09
N LYS A 225 -20.54 6.44 7.72
CA LYS A 225 -20.17 7.07 6.44
C LYS A 225 -20.41 6.08 5.30
N GLY A 226 -21.21 6.48 4.31
CA GLY A 226 -21.46 5.66 3.13
C GLY A 226 -20.32 5.76 2.13
N LEU A 227 -19.77 4.62 1.70
CA LEU A 227 -18.82 4.55 0.59
C LEU A 227 -19.50 4.06 -0.69
N ASP A 228 -19.36 4.85 -1.75
CA ASP A 228 -19.61 4.36 -3.10
C ASP A 228 -18.40 3.56 -3.61
N ILE A 229 -18.66 2.37 -4.18
CA ILE A 229 -17.57 1.47 -4.62
C ILE A 229 -16.78 2.08 -5.79
N ASP A 230 -17.45 2.73 -6.74
CA ASP A 230 -16.78 3.25 -7.94
C ASP A 230 -15.97 4.50 -7.60
N GLU A 231 -16.54 5.43 -6.83
CA GLU A 231 -15.81 6.62 -6.35
C GLU A 231 -14.60 6.21 -5.50
N SER A 232 -14.79 5.23 -4.60
CA SER A 232 -13.69 4.69 -3.79
C SER A 232 -12.62 3.99 -4.64
N ALA A 233 -13.01 3.33 -5.74
CA ALA A 233 -12.04 2.72 -6.66
C ALA A 233 -11.18 3.78 -7.38
N ILE A 234 -11.75 4.93 -7.74
CA ILE A 234 -11.00 6.07 -8.30
C ILE A 234 -10.06 6.67 -7.25
N LEU A 235 -10.53 6.89 -6.02
CA LEU A 235 -9.69 7.35 -4.92
C LEU A 235 -8.49 6.41 -4.69
N LEU A 236 -8.72 5.10 -4.72
CA LEU A 236 -7.66 4.10 -4.53
C LEU A 236 -6.74 3.97 -5.76
N GLN A 237 -7.21 4.30 -6.96
CA GLN A 237 -6.34 4.43 -8.13
C GLN A 237 -5.33 5.57 -7.92
N ASP A 238 -5.76 6.70 -7.37
CA ASP A 238 -4.84 7.80 -7.07
C ASP A 238 -3.91 7.45 -5.91
N MET A 239 -4.41 6.78 -4.87
CA MET A 239 -3.58 6.23 -3.80
C MET A 239 -2.48 5.31 -4.34
N HIS A 240 -2.82 4.42 -5.28
CA HIS A 240 -1.84 3.54 -5.95
C HIS A 240 -0.70 4.34 -6.58
N LYS A 241 -1.01 5.41 -7.31
CA LYS A 241 0.00 6.28 -7.94
C LYS A 241 0.92 6.87 -6.88
N LYS A 242 0.38 7.41 -5.78
CA LYS A 242 1.17 8.00 -4.68
C LYS A 242 2.09 6.99 -4.01
N VAL A 243 1.59 5.78 -3.74
CA VAL A 243 2.38 4.71 -3.13
C VAL A 243 3.49 4.25 -4.09
N VAL A 244 3.21 4.10 -5.38
CA VAL A 244 4.21 3.72 -6.40
C VAL A 244 5.26 4.81 -6.61
N GLU A 245 4.87 6.09 -6.63
CA GLU A 245 5.77 7.24 -6.70
C GLU A 245 6.73 7.25 -5.52
N PHE A 246 6.20 7.11 -4.30
CA PHE A 246 7.03 7.13 -3.10
C PHE A 246 7.92 5.87 -2.97
N ALA A 247 7.40 4.69 -3.33
CA ALA A 247 8.22 3.48 -3.42
C ALA A 247 9.35 3.63 -4.44
N SER A 248 9.07 4.24 -5.59
CA SER A 248 10.08 4.53 -6.62
C SER A 248 11.13 5.52 -6.13
N PHE A 249 10.71 6.56 -5.42
CA PHE A 249 11.62 7.49 -4.77
C PHE A 249 12.54 6.74 -3.81
N LEU A 250 12.01 5.95 -2.87
CA LEU A 250 12.83 5.22 -1.91
C LEU A 250 13.79 4.23 -2.58
N HIS A 251 13.34 3.55 -3.63
CA HIS A 251 14.21 2.65 -4.40
C HIS A 251 15.43 3.37 -4.98
N VAL A 252 15.22 4.54 -5.60
CA VAL A 252 16.30 5.34 -6.19
C VAL A 252 17.12 6.06 -5.12
N TYR A 253 16.48 6.51 -4.05
CA TYR A 253 17.11 7.26 -2.98
C TYR A 253 18.06 6.37 -2.17
N ILE A 254 17.64 5.15 -1.83
CA ILE A 254 18.47 4.19 -1.09
C ILE A 254 19.52 3.56 -2.01
N ASP A 255 19.16 3.27 -3.25
CA ASP A 255 20.05 2.71 -4.28
C ASP A 255 20.82 1.48 -3.79
N PHE A 256 20.08 0.40 -3.51
CA PHE A 256 20.64 -0.82 -2.94
C PHE A 256 21.80 -1.43 -3.75
N ASP A 257 21.88 -1.14 -5.05
CA ASP A 257 22.95 -1.61 -5.93
C ASP A 257 24.31 -0.97 -5.60
N LYS A 258 24.34 0.25 -5.07
CA LYS A 258 25.58 0.94 -4.70
C LYS A 258 26.38 0.24 -3.61
N ALA A 259 25.76 -0.63 -2.82
CA ALA A 259 26.44 -1.37 -1.77
C ALA A 259 27.50 -2.37 -2.29
N PHE A 260 27.48 -2.66 -3.59
CA PHE A 260 28.25 -3.73 -4.21
C PHE A 260 29.27 -3.20 -5.23
N GLU A 261 30.35 -3.96 -5.39
CA GLU A 261 31.27 -3.79 -6.52
C GLU A 261 30.73 -4.51 -7.76
N PRO A 262 30.82 -3.90 -8.96
CA PRO A 262 30.65 -4.65 -10.20
C PRO A 262 31.84 -5.62 -10.40
N ASP A 263 31.58 -6.77 -11.00
CA ASP A 263 32.63 -7.66 -11.51
C ASP A 263 33.26 -7.10 -12.79
N GLU A 264 34.25 -7.81 -13.33
CA GLU A 264 34.97 -7.42 -14.55
C GLU A 264 34.07 -7.27 -15.79
N ALA A 265 32.85 -7.85 -15.76
CA ALA A 265 31.85 -7.74 -16.82
C ALA A 265 30.79 -6.65 -16.55
N GLY A 266 30.90 -5.91 -15.45
CA GLY A 266 29.95 -4.89 -15.04
C GLY A 266 28.70 -5.44 -14.34
N VAL A 267 28.66 -6.73 -13.99
CA VAL A 267 27.56 -7.37 -13.26
C VAL A 267 27.81 -7.20 -11.77
N ILE A 268 26.76 -6.86 -11.01
CA ILE A 268 26.87 -6.63 -9.57
C ILE A 268 27.35 -7.90 -8.85
N ASN A 269 28.52 -7.81 -8.20
CA ASN A 269 29.07 -8.87 -7.38
C ASN A 269 28.57 -8.76 -5.94
N LEU A 270 27.56 -9.56 -5.59
CA LEU A 270 26.94 -9.58 -4.26
C LEU A 270 27.89 -10.07 -3.15
N ALA A 271 29.04 -10.65 -3.49
CA ALA A 271 30.03 -11.15 -2.52
C ALA A 271 31.01 -10.07 -2.03
N GLN A 272 31.16 -8.95 -2.76
CA GLN A 272 32.11 -7.89 -2.43
C GLN A 272 31.38 -6.59 -2.07
N ARG A 273 31.50 -6.19 -0.79
CA ARG A 273 30.84 -5.01 -0.24
C ARG A 273 31.79 -3.81 -0.22
N LYS A 274 31.25 -2.64 -0.56
CA LYS A 274 31.93 -1.36 -0.31
C LYS A 274 31.83 -0.94 1.16
N ASP A 275 32.61 0.08 1.54
CA ASP A 275 32.49 0.69 2.85
C ASP A 275 31.13 1.40 3.03
N LYS A 276 30.54 1.38 4.23
CA LYS A 276 29.21 1.98 4.49
C LYS A 276 29.13 3.44 4.07
N ALA A 277 30.18 4.22 4.30
CA ALA A 277 30.22 5.63 3.96
C ALA A 277 30.17 5.90 2.45
N THR A 278 30.43 4.89 1.62
CA THR A 278 30.45 5.04 0.15
C THR A 278 29.09 4.84 -0.51
N TYR A 279 28.17 4.12 0.14
CA TYR A 279 26.86 3.80 -0.45
C TYR A 279 25.68 4.31 0.38
N LYS A 280 25.85 4.51 1.70
CA LYS A 280 24.82 5.15 2.52
C LYS A 280 24.94 6.66 2.42
N LYS A 281 23.83 7.31 2.12
CA LYS A 281 23.71 8.77 2.14
C LYS A 281 23.90 9.37 3.54
N PHE A 282 23.45 8.65 4.57
CA PHE A 282 23.69 8.94 5.98
C PHE A 282 23.44 7.67 6.80
N TYR A 283 23.79 7.69 8.08
CA TYR A 283 23.38 6.67 9.04
C TYR A 283 23.40 7.27 10.46
N ILE A 284 22.53 6.77 11.34
CA ILE A 284 22.31 7.37 12.67
C ILE A 284 23.30 6.87 13.72
N ASN A 285 23.74 5.61 13.60
CA ASN A 285 24.65 5.01 14.57
C ASN A 285 25.96 4.61 13.89
N GLU A 286 27.08 5.15 14.39
CA GLU A 286 28.41 4.62 14.11
C GLU A 286 28.61 3.37 15.00
N TYR A 287 28.65 2.18 14.39
CA TYR A 287 28.98 0.92 15.06
C TYR A 287 30.30 0.37 14.53
#